data_AF-A0A7Y1YEN5-F1
#
_entry.id   AF-A0A7Y1YEN5-F1
#
_cell.length_a   1.000
_cell.length_b   1.000
_cell.length_c   1.000
_cell.angle_alpha   90.00
_cell.angle_beta   90.00
_cell.angle_gamma   90.00
#
_symmetry.space_group_name_H-M   'P 1'
#
loop_
_entity.id
_entity.type
_entity.pdbx_description
1 polymer ?
#
loop_
_entity_poly.entity_id
_entity_poly.type
_entity_poly.pdbx_seq_one_letter_code
_entity_poly.pdbx_strand_id
1 'polypeptide(L)' 'MRKMLLILGIMLCLIGTYSLVEYTFDYGELTDYGRGFIWGKALVILIGISLILFSLRKNPTKLS' A
#
# COMPACT_ATOMS: atom_id res chain seq x y z
N MET A 1 5.90 15.94 9.72
CA MET A 1 6.17 14.49 9.84
C MET A 1 4.92 13.65 9.60
N ARG A 2 3.99 13.47 10.57
CA ARG A 2 2.83 12.56 10.41
C ARG A 2 1.98 12.81 9.15
N LYS A 3 1.64 14.07 8.85
CA LYS A 3 0.91 14.42 7.61
C LYS A 3 1.63 13.94 6.34
N MET A 4 2.98 13.99 6.31
CA MET A 4 3.77 13.50 5.16
C MET A 4 3.74 11.97 5.06
N LEU A 5 3.83 11.25 6.19
CA LEU A 5 3.68 9.78 6.18
C LEU A 5 2.28 9.37 5.67
N LEU A 6 1.25 10.13 6.05
CA LEU A 6 -0.12 9.88 5.61
C LEU A 6 -0.26 10.09 4.09
N ILE A 7 0.27 11.20 3.55
CA ILE A 7 0.26 11.48 2.11
C ILE A 7 1.04 10.39 1.35
N LEU A 8 2.23 10.03 1.83
CA LEU A 8 3.07 8.99 1.21
C LEU A 8 2.36 7.62 1.20
N GLY A 9 1.74 7.24 2.31
CA GLY A 9 0.99 6.00 2.42
C GLY A 9 -0.21 5.94 1.47
N ILE A 10 -0.94 7.06 1.32
CA ILE A 10 -2.04 7.16 0.35
C ILE A 10 -1.51 7.02 -1.09
N MET A 11 -0.42 7.71 -1.44
CA MET A 11 0.18 7.59 -2.77
C MET A 11 0.62 6.16 -3.09
N LEU A 12 1.26 5.48 -2.13
CA LEU A 12 1.65 4.07 -2.27
C LEU A 12 0.45 3.15 -2.51
N CYS A 13 -0.65 3.36 -1.78
CA CYS A 13 -1.88 2.59 -1.96
C CYS A 13 -2.50 2.84 -3.34
N LEU A 14 -2.57 4.09 -3.79
CA LEU A 14 -3.14 4.44 -5.10
C LEU A 14 -2.35 3.83 -6.25
N ILE A 15 -1.02 3.98 -6.25
CA ILE A 15 -0.13 3.43 -7.28
C ILE A 15 -0.20 1.90 -7.27
N GLY A 16 -0.15 1.29 -6.09
CA GLY A 16 -0.24 -0.16 -5.94
C GLY A 16 -1.57 -0.71 -6.46
N THR A 17 -2.68 -0.06 -6.12
CA THR A 17 -4.03 -0.50 -6.50
C THR A 17 -4.28 -0.35 -7.99
N TYR A 18 -3.83 0.75 -8.61
CA TYR A 18 -3.95 0.95 -10.05
C TYR A 18 -3.28 -0.20 -10.84
N SER A 19 -2.02 -0.53 -10.51
CA SER A 19 -1.34 -1.65 -11.14
C SER A 19 -1.99 -3.00 -10.82
N LEU A 20 -2.54 -3.17 -9.61
CA LEU A 20 -3.18 -4.43 -9.24
C LEU A 20 -4.43 -4.66 -10.09
N VAL A 21 -5.28 -3.65 -10.24
CA VAL A 21 -6.54 -3.72 -11.01
C VAL A 21 -6.25 -3.99 -12.50
N GLU A 22 -5.20 -3.39 -13.06
CA GLU A 22 -4.83 -3.59 -14.47
C GLU A 22 -4.46 -5.06 -14.77
N TYR A 23 -3.68 -5.71 -13.90
CA TYR A 23 -3.12 -7.04 -14.20
C TYR A 23 -3.82 -8.20 -13.50
N THR A 24 -4.78 -7.96 -12.60
CA THR A 24 -5.48 -9.05 -11.90
C THR A 24 -6.55 -9.75 -12.74
N PHE A 25 -7.15 -9.07 -13.71
CA PHE A 25 -8.17 -9.69 -14.57
C PHE A 25 -7.56 -10.76 -15.48
N ASP A 26 -6.31 -10.59 -15.90
CA ASP A 26 -5.61 -11.53 -16.79
C ASP A 26 -4.66 -12.48 -16.04
N TYR A 27 -4.76 -12.57 -14.70
CA TYR A 27 -3.79 -13.26 -13.83
C TYR A 27 -3.37 -14.67 -14.30
N GLY A 28 -4.31 -15.42 -14.89
CA GLY A 28 -4.09 -16.77 -15.40
C GLY A 28 -3.17 -16.83 -16.63
N GLU A 29 -3.08 -15.74 -17.39
CA GLU A 29 -2.26 -15.61 -18.60
C GLU A 29 -0.90 -14.98 -18.32
N LEU A 30 -0.67 -14.44 -17.11
CA LEU A 30 0.62 -13.87 -16.73
C LEU A 30 1.69 -14.95 -16.56
N THR A 31 2.89 -14.61 -17.02
CA THR A 31 4.13 -15.34 -16.71
C THR A 31 4.39 -15.36 -15.20
N ASP A 32 5.25 -16.27 -14.74
CA ASP A 32 5.65 -16.32 -13.32
C ASP A 32 6.19 -14.98 -12.80
N TYR A 33 6.94 -14.26 -13.63
CA TYR A 33 7.40 -12.91 -13.32
C TYR A 33 6.23 -11.94 -13.15
N GLY A 34 5.26 -11.97 -14.07
CA GLY A 34 4.07 -11.12 -14.00
C GLY A 34 3.23 -11.37 -12.75
N ARG A 35 3.05 -12.64 -12.38
CA ARG A 35 2.41 -13.01 -11.10
C ARG A 35 3.19 -12.49 -9.90
N GLY A 36 4.52 -12.60 -9.94
CA GLY A 36 5.41 -12.04 -8.91
C GLY A 36 5.31 -10.51 -8.80
N PHE A 37 5.16 -9.80 -9.92
CA PHE A 37 4.95 -8.35 -9.94
C PHE A 37 3.67 -7.95 -9.20
N ILE A 38 2.57 -8.68 -9.42
CA ILE A 38 1.28 -8.43 -8.73
C ILE A 38 1.42 -8.64 -7.22
N TRP A 39 2.07 -9.72 -6.79
CA TRP A 39 2.37 -9.95 -5.37
C TRP A 39 3.27 -8.86 -4.77
N GLY A 40 4.24 -8.36 -5.55
CA GLY A 40 5.05 -7.20 -5.18
C GLY A 40 4.21 -5.94 -4.97
N LYS A 41 3.22 -5.69 -5.85
CA LYS A 41 2.27 -4.57 -5.69
C LYS A 41 1.38 -4.75 -4.46
N ALA A 42 0.92 -5.97 -4.17
CA ALA A 42 0.17 -6.26 -2.95
C ALA A 42 0.99 -5.94 -1.68
N LEU A 43 2.29 -6.27 -1.67
CA LEU A 43 3.20 -5.89 -0.58
C LEU A 43 3.36 -4.36 -0.46
N VAL A 44 3.49 -3.65 -1.58
CA VAL A 44 3.55 -2.18 -1.58
C VAL A 44 2.29 -1.55 -0.96
N ILE A 45 1.11 -2.09 -1.28
CA ILE A 45 -0.16 -1.65 -0.68
C ILE A 45 -0.16 -1.92 0.82
N LEU A 46 0.27 -3.10 1.27
CA LEU A 46 0.36 -3.43 2.69
C LEU A 46 1.27 -2.48 3.47
N ILE A 47 2.41 -2.09 2.89
CA ILE A 47 3.32 -1.09 3.47
C ILE A 47 2.63 0.29 3.52
N GLY A 48 1.96 0.69 2.45
CA GLY A 48 1.18 1.94 2.39
C GLY A 48 0.11 2.01 3.48
N ILE A 49 -0.66 0.93 3.66
CA ILE A 49 -1.68 0.81 4.73
C ILE A 49 -1.02 0.90 6.10
N SER A 50 0.10 0.20 6.31
CA SER A 50 0.83 0.23 7.59
C SER A 50 1.30 1.64 7.95
N LEU A 51 1.79 2.41 6.97
CA LEU A 51 2.17 3.82 7.15
C LEU A 51 0.96 4.70 7.49
N ILE A 52 -0.18 4.50 6.83
CA ILE A 52 -1.42 5.22 7.13
C ILE A 52 -1.86 4.92 8.56
N LEU A 53 -1.94 3.65 8.95
CA LEU A 53 -2.33 3.22 10.28
C LEU A 53 -1.39 3.77 11.36
N PHE A 54 -0.09 3.71 11.13
CA PHE A 54 0.91 4.28 12.04
C PHE A 54 0.76 5.80 12.18
N SER A 55 0.52 6.50 11.07
CA SER A 55 0.31 7.95 11.09
C SER A 55 -0.99 8.34 11.82
N LEU A 56 -2.06 7.53 11.66
CA LEU A 56 -3.36 7.74 12.31
C LEU A 56 -3.37 7.31 13.78
N ARG A 57 -2.42 6.48 14.21
CA ARG A 57 -2.28 6.10 15.62
C ARG A 57 -1.97 7.35 16.45
N LYS A 58 -2.99 7.90 17.11
CA LYS A 58 -2.83 8.93 18.15
C LYS A 58 -1.86 8.37 19.20
N ASN A 59 -0.82 9.12 19.56
CA ASN A 59 -0.17 8.84 20.83
C ASN A 59 -1.28 8.93 21.90
N PRO A 60 -1.40 7.97 22.83
CA PRO A 60 -2.21 8.22 24.01
C PRO A 60 -1.62 9.49 24.62
N THR A 61 -2.37 10.58 24.53
CA THR A 61 -2.04 11.85 25.17
C THR A 61 -1.78 11.51 26.62
N LYS A 62 -0.52 11.60 27.07
CA LYS A 62 -0.21 11.65 28.49
C LYS A 62 -1.00 12.85 29.02
N LEU A 63 -2.08 12.57 29.75
CA LEU A 63 -2.57 13.49 30.76
C LEU A 63 -1.48 13.53 31.83
N SER A 64 -0.72 14.62 31.88
CA SER A 64 0.07 15.02 33.04
C SER A 64 0.05 16.53 33.12
#